data_AF-A0AAV6STW5-F1
#
_entry.id   AF-A0AAV6STW5-F1
#
_cell.length_a   1.000
_cell.length_b   1.000
_cell.length_c   1.000
_cell.angle_alpha   90.00
_cell.angle_beta   90.00
_cell.angle_gamma   90.00
#
_symmetry.space_group_name_H-M   'P 1'
#
loop_
_entity.id
_entity.type
_entity.pdbx_description
1 polymer ?
#
loop_
_entity_poly.entity_id
_entity_poly.type
_entity_poly.pdbx_seq_one_letter_code
_entity_poly.pdbx_strand_id
1 'polypeptide(L)'
;MGALEKTRHELDATKLRLTSTQQSLRERDGHLSNMRQERRQQLGEILEMKQQALLAAISEKDANIALLELSASKRKKAQEEVMALKREKDRLMHQLKQQTQSRMKLIADHYGDEHVPPLPPPQHHPHHAHHVLHPANAHHRNLPRGHAHSNHRPPMDQDDEEGIWA
;
A
#
# COMPACT_ATOMS: atom_id res chain seq x y z
N MET A 1 46.78 -28.28 21.42
CA MET A 1 45.33 -28.14 21.70
C MET A 1 44.75 -26.73 21.45
N GLY A 2 45.45 -25.79 20.79
CA GLY A 2 44.95 -24.40 20.67
C GLY A 2 44.06 -24.08 19.45
N ALA A 3 44.13 -24.85 18.36
CA ALA A 3 43.41 -24.52 17.12
C ALA A 3 41.90 -24.74 17.24
N LEU A 4 41.47 -25.88 17.82
CA LEU A 4 40.05 -26.19 18.05
C LEU A 4 39.38 -25.18 18.98
N GLU A 5 40.04 -24.81 20.08
CA GLU A 5 39.53 -23.79 20.99
C GLU A 5 39.39 -22.43 20.29
N LYS A 6 40.36 -22.02 19.47
CA LYS A 6 40.25 -20.79 18.66
C LYS A 6 39.05 -20.83 17.72
N THR A 7 38.87 -21.93 16.98
CA THR A 7 37.71 -22.07 16.08
C THR A 7 36.37 -22.05 16.83
N ARG A 8 36.32 -22.57 18.06
CA ARG A 8 35.13 -22.52 18.90
C ARG A 8 34.81 -21.09 19.33
N HIS A 9 35.80 -20.33 19.78
CA HIS A 9 35.62 -18.92 20.16
C HIS A 9 35.18 -18.07 18.96
N GLU A 10 35.76 -18.29 17.78
CA GLU A 10 35.35 -17.61 16.55
C GLU A 10 33.90 -17.95 16.17
N LEU A 11 33.51 -19.21 16.26
CA LEU A 11 32.13 -19.64 16.03
C LEU A 11 31.17 -18.93 17.00
N ASP A 12 31.49 -18.90 18.29
CA ASP A 12 30.62 -18.24 19.27
C ASP A 12 30.56 -16.71 19.05
N ALA A 13 31.67 -16.08 18.67
CA ALA A 13 31.68 -14.67 18.25
C ALA A 13 30.85 -14.42 16.97
N THR A 14 30.83 -15.37 16.02
CA THR A 14 29.96 -15.26 14.83
C THR A 14 28.49 -15.43 15.16
N LYS A 15 28.14 -16.35 16.07
CA LYS A 15 26.75 -16.54 16.54
C LYS A 15 26.24 -15.27 17.23
N LEU A 16 27.04 -14.67 18.11
CA LEU A 16 26.66 -13.43 18.81
C LEU A 16 26.44 -12.26 17.83
N ARG A 17 27.33 -12.10 16.84
CA ARG A 17 27.15 -11.10 15.78
C ARG A 17 25.89 -11.36 14.96
N LEU A 18 25.64 -12.61 14.57
CA LEU A 18 24.45 -12.99 13.83
C LEU A 18 23.18 -12.66 14.62
N THR A 19 23.11 -13.03 15.89
CA THR A 19 21.94 -12.71 16.73
C THR A 19 21.73 -11.20 16.89
N SER A 20 22.82 -10.44 17.04
CA SER A 20 22.76 -8.98 17.14
C SER A 20 22.24 -8.35 15.84
N THR A 21 22.74 -8.79 14.68
CA THR A 21 22.25 -8.31 13.38
C THR A 21 20.80 -8.71 13.14
N GLN A 22 20.39 -9.93 13.51
CA GLN A 22 19.00 -10.39 13.41
C GLN A 22 18.06 -9.56 14.29
N GLN A 23 18.48 -9.21 15.50
CA GLN A 23 17.70 -8.34 16.37
C GLN A 23 17.54 -6.94 15.76
N SER A 24 18.64 -6.33 15.31
CA SER A 24 18.59 -5.01 14.68
C SER A 24 17.70 -5.00 13.43
N LEU A 25 17.73 -6.05 12.63
CA LEU A 25 16.85 -6.20 11.47
C LEU A 25 15.37 -6.23 11.90
N ARG A 26 15.01 -7.03 12.90
CA ARG A 26 13.64 -7.10 13.43
C ARG A 26 13.14 -5.76 13.96
N GLU A 27 14.00 -5.02 14.65
CA GLU A 27 13.69 -3.67 15.14
C GLU A 27 13.42 -2.70 13.97
N ARG A 28 14.24 -2.76 12.91
CA ARG A 28 14.03 -1.94 11.70
C ARG A 28 12.74 -2.32 10.98
N ASP A 29 12.45 -3.60 10.85
CA ASP A 29 11.21 -4.09 10.21
C ASP A 29 9.97 -3.63 11.00
N GLY A 30 10.02 -3.71 12.34
CA GLY A 30 8.98 -3.17 13.21
C GLY A 30 8.79 -1.66 13.02
N HIS A 31 9.89 -0.90 12.95
CA HIS A 31 9.82 0.54 12.71
C HIS A 31 9.23 0.88 11.34
N LEU A 32 9.59 0.16 10.28
CA LEU A 32 9.02 0.33 8.94
C LEU A 32 7.51 0.01 8.92
N SER A 33 7.09 -1.02 9.65
CA SER A 33 5.67 -1.36 9.81
C SER A 33 4.91 -0.22 10.48
N ASN A 34 5.45 0.35 11.57
CA ASN A 34 4.85 1.48 12.28
C ASN A 34 4.74 2.71 11.38
N MET A 35 5.82 3.08 10.66
CA MET A 35 5.78 4.21 9.72
C MET A 35 4.75 4.04 8.61
N ARG A 36 4.55 2.80 8.11
CA ARG A 36 3.50 2.50 7.13
C ARG A 36 2.10 2.70 7.72
N GLN A 37 1.89 2.26 8.96
CA GLN A 37 0.62 2.46 9.66
C GLN A 37 0.33 3.94 9.94
N GLU A 38 1.30 4.67 10.48
CA GLU A 38 1.19 6.11 10.75
C GLU A 38 0.86 6.87 9.47
N ARG A 39 1.55 6.58 8.36
CA ARG A 39 1.25 7.19 7.05
C ARG A 39 -0.19 6.93 6.61
N ARG A 40 -0.72 5.72 6.82
CA ARG A 40 -2.11 5.41 6.49
C ARG A 40 -3.08 6.20 7.35
N GLN A 41 -2.81 6.29 8.66
CA GLN A 41 -3.65 7.06 9.58
C GLN A 41 -3.67 8.54 9.18
N GLN A 42 -2.50 9.14 8.94
CA GLN A 42 -2.37 10.53 8.51
C GLN A 42 -3.12 10.80 7.20
N LEU A 43 -3.04 9.88 6.23
CA LEU A 43 -3.81 10.01 4.99
C LEU A 43 -5.32 9.99 5.25
N GLY A 44 -5.79 9.14 6.17
CA GLY A 44 -7.18 9.12 6.62
C GLY A 44 -7.63 10.45 7.21
N GLU A 45 -6.84 11.00 8.14
CA GLU A 45 -7.10 12.29 8.80
C GLU A 45 -7.14 13.44 7.79
N ILE A 46 -6.18 13.52 6.87
CA ILE A 46 -6.15 14.57 5.82
C ILE A 46 -7.40 14.50 4.94
N LEU A 47 -7.83 13.30 4.55
CA LEU A 47 -9.02 13.13 3.72
C LEU A 47 -10.30 13.53 4.46
N GLU A 48 -10.38 13.23 5.76
CA GLU A 48 -11.49 13.66 6.61
C GLU A 48 -11.52 15.18 6.79
N MET A 49 -10.38 15.80 7.10
CA MET A 49 -10.26 17.25 7.21
C MET A 49 -10.67 17.95 5.90
N LYS A 50 -10.26 17.40 4.75
CA LYS A 50 -10.68 17.94 3.44
C LYS A 50 -12.20 17.86 3.26
N GLN A 51 -12.83 16.77 3.66
CA GLN A 51 -14.29 16.62 3.61
C GLN A 51 -14.99 17.62 4.53
N GLN A 52 -14.51 17.76 5.77
CA GLN A 52 -15.06 18.70 6.75
C GLN A 52 -14.92 20.15 6.27
N ALA A 53 -13.77 20.53 5.69
CA ALA A 53 -13.57 21.86 5.15
C ALA A 53 -14.53 22.17 3.98
N LEU A 54 -14.78 21.21 3.09
CA LEU A 54 -15.76 21.36 2.01
C LEU A 54 -17.18 21.52 2.54
N LEU A 55 -17.57 20.70 3.52
CA LEU A 55 -18.89 20.80 4.16
C LEU A 55 -19.08 22.13 4.89
N ALA A 56 -18.06 22.59 5.61
CA ALA A 56 -18.08 23.88 6.29
C ALA A 56 -18.24 25.04 5.30
N ALA A 57 -17.49 25.02 4.20
CA ALA A 57 -17.60 26.03 3.16
C ALA A 57 -18.99 26.04 2.50
N ILE A 58 -19.60 24.87 2.24
CA ILE A 58 -20.97 24.77 1.73
C ILE A 58 -21.97 25.36 2.73
N SER A 59 -21.86 24.98 4.01
CA SER A 59 -22.72 25.49 5.09
C SER A 59 -22.62 27.01 5.24
N GLU A 60 -21.42 27.58 5.10
CA GLU A 60 -21.21 29.03 5.11
C GLU A 60 -21.94 29.71 3.93
N LYS A 61 -21.87 29.11 2.72
CA LYS A 61 -22.60 29.64 1.56
C LYS A 61 -24.11 29.56 1.74
N ASP A 62 -24.63 28.48 2.32
CA ASP A 62 -26.06 28.36 2.63
C ASP A 62 -26.51 29.39 3.68
N ALA A 63 -25.71 29.64 4.72
CA ALA A 63 -25.99 30.68 5.71
C ALA A 63 -26.00 32.09 5.08
N ASN A 64 -25.04 32.39 4.20
CA ASN A 64 -24.98 33.66 3.49
C ASN A 64 -26.17 33.86 2.54
N ILE A 65 -26.59 32.81 1.83
CA ILE A 65 -27.80 32.84 1.00
C ILE A 65 -29.02 33.17 1.86
N ALA A 66 -29.22 32.45 2.96
CA ALA A 66 -30.35 32.68 3.85
C ALA A 66 -30.36 34.11 4.42
N LEU A 67 -29.20 34.63 4.83
CA LEU A 67 -29.07 35.99 5.34
C LEU A 67 -29.42 37.04 4.28
N LEU A 68 -28.95 36.88 3.05
CA LEU A 68 -29.27 37.80 1.94
C LEU A 68 -30.74 37.73 1.53
N GLU A 69 -31.31 36.52 1.51
CA GLU A 69 -32.72 36.30 1.20
C GLU A 69 -33.63 36.93 2.28
N LEU A 70 -33.23 36.92 3.55
CA LEU A 70 -33.99 37.57 4.64
C LEU A 70 -33.79 39.09 4.69
N SER A 71 -32.56 39.59 4.51
CA SER A 71 -32.22 41.00 4.75
C SER A 71 -32.32 41.90 3.50
N ALA A 72 -32.37 41.32 2.31
CA ALA A 72 -32.20 42.05 1.05
C ALA A 72 -33.04 41.52 -0.12
N SER A 73 -34.12 40.77 0.16
CA SER A 73 -34.94 40.01 -0.81
C SER A 73 -35.35 40.73 -2.10
N LYS A 74 -35.49 42.07 -2.09
CA LYS A 74 -35.95 42.86 -3.25
C LYS A 74 -34.87 43.72 -3.91
N ARG A 75 -33.63 43.69 -3.40
CA ARG A 75 -32.51 44.44 -3.99
C ARG A 75 -31.91 43.65 -5.14
N LYS A 76 -31.91 44.21 -6.34
CA LYS A 76 -31.32 43.58 -7.55
C LYS A 76 -29.90 43.06 -7.32
N LYS A 77 -29.03 43.87 -6.69
CA LYS A 77 -27.66 43.47 -6.33
C LYS A 77 -27.60 42.25 -5.39
N ALA A 78 -28.50 42.19 -4.40
CA ALA A 78 -28.55 41.04 -3.49
C ALA A 78 -29.03 39.77 -4.19
N GLN A 79 -29.97 39.89 -5.14
CA GLN A 79 -30.41 38.76 -5.95
C GLN A 79 -29.31 38.25 -6.88
N GLU A 80 -28.51 39.14 -7.45
CA GLU A 80 -27.32 38.78 -8.23
C GLU A 80 -26.29 38.03 -7.37
N GLU A 81 -26.04 38.52 -6.15
CA GLU A 81 -25.14 37.88 -5.19
C GLU A 81 -25.64 36.50 -4.75
N VAL A 82 -26.93 36.35 -4.46
CA VAL A 82 -27.56 35.05 -4.17
C VAL A 82 -27.37 34.07 -5.34
N MET A 83 -27.55 34.51 -6.58
CA MET A 83 -27.29 33.66 -7.75
C MET A 83 -25.81 33.27 -7.87
N ALA A 84 -24.88 34.19 -7.55
CA ALA A 84 -23.45 33.88 -7.54
C ALA A 84 -23.10 32.85 -6.45
N LEU A 85 -23.62 33.02 -5.23
CA LEU A 85 -23.42 32.09 -4.12
C LEU A 85 -23.98 30.70 -4.41
N LYS A 86 -25.15 30.61 -5.07
CA LYS A 86 -25.73 29.33 -5.50
C LYS A 86 -24.80 28.60 -6.48
N ARG A 87 -24.25 29.30 -7.49
CA ARG A 87 -23.28 28.72 -8.42
C ARG A 87 -22.00 28.25 -7.72
N GLU A 88 -21.50 29.02 -6.77
CA GLU A 88 -20.30 28.65 -6.02
C GLU A 88 -20.55 27.43 -5.13
N LYS A 89 -21.72 27.38 -4.46
CA LYS A 89 -22.15 26.19 -3.72
C LYS A 89 -22.21 24.95 -4.60
N ASP A 90 -22.77 25.08 -5.81
CA ASP A 90 -22.83 23.96 -6.74
C ASP A 90 -21.43 23.44 -7.07
N ARG A 91 -20.46 24.33 -7.32
CA ARG A 91 -19.06 23.92 -7.53
C ARG A 91 -18.48 23.17 -6.33
N LEU A 92 -18.70 23.67 -5.11
CA LEU A 92 -18.25 23.00 -3.88
C LEU A 92 -18.91 21.62 -3.71
N MET A 93 -20.20 21.48 -4.05
CA MET A 93 -20.89 20.19 -4.03
C MET A 93 -20.30 19.21 -5.04
N HIS A 94 -19.94 19.66 -6.23
CA HIS A 94 -19.24 18.82 -7.21
C HIS A 94 -17.87 18.37 -6.69
N GLN A 95 -17.11 19.28 -6.05
CA GLN A 95 -15.83 18.93 -5.41
C GLN A 95 -16.00 17.92 -4.28
N LEU A 96 -17.03 18.06 -3.44
CA LEU A 96 -17.34 17.12 -2.37
C LEU A 96 -17.68 15.72 -2.91
N LYS A 97 -18.50 15.65 -3.97
CA LYS A 97 -18.81 14.37 -4.63
C LYS A 97 -17.55 13.72 -5.20
N GLN A 98 -16.71 14.48 -5.90
CA GLN A 98 -15.45 13.97 -6.44
C GLN A 98 -14.50 13.52 -5.32
N GLN A 99 -14.40 14.28 -4.22
CA GLN A 99 -13.57 13.91 -3.08
C GLN A 99 -14.07 12.62 -2.43
N THR A 100 -15.38 12.45 -2.28
CA THR A 100 -15.99 11.23 -1.73
C THR A 100 -15.68 10.02 -2.60
N GLN A 101 -15.81 10.17 -3.93
CA GLN A 101 -15.48 9.11 -4.89
C GLN A 101 -13.99 8.75 -4.86
N SER A 102 -13.09 9.75 -4.86
CA SER A 102 -11.65 9.53 -4.77
C SER A 102 -11.23 8.86 -3.46
N ARG A 103 -11.87 9.22 -2.35
CA ARG A 103 -11.66 8.56 -1.05
C ARG A 103 -12.05 7.09 -1.09
N MET A 104 -13.23 6.77 -1.65
CA MET A 104 -13.68 5.38 -1.78
C MET A 104 -12.72 4.54 -2.65
N LYS A 105 -12.20 5.13 -3.74
CA LYS A 105 -11.22 4.45 -4.60
C LYS A 105 -9.92 4.14 -3.84
N LEU A 106 -9.36 5.10 -3.12
CA LEU A 106 -8.14 4.88 -2.32
C LEU A 106 -8.35 3.82 -1.24
N ILE A 107 -9.49 3.83 -0.55
CA ILE A 107 -9.82 2.79 0.45
C ILE A 107 -9.82 1.41 -0.22
N ALA A 108 -10.45 1.26 -1.39
CA ALA A 108 -10.47 0.00 -2.12
C ALA A 108 -9.08 -0.48 -2.56
N ASP A 109 -8.21 0.45 -3.01
CA ASP A 109 -6.85 0.14 -3.46
C ASP A 109 -5.93 -0.31 -2.29
N HIS A 110 -6.22 0.10 -1.06
CA HIS A 110 -5.40 -0.21 0.12
C HIS A 110 -5.77 -1.51 0.87
N TYR A 111 -6.94 -2.11 0.63
CA TYR A 111 -7.31 -3.43 1.22
C TYR A 111 -6.42 -4.59 0.70
N GLY A 112 -5.75 -4.43 -0.45
CA GLY A 112 -4.85 -5.46 -0.99
C GLY A 112 -3.50 -5.58 -0.25
N ASP A 113 -3.06 -4.52 0.44
CA ASP A 113 -1.79 -4.50 1.20
C ASP A 113 -1.98 -5.07 2.64
N GLU A 114 -3.22 -5.27 3.06
CA GLU A 114 -3.61 -5.73 4.40
C GLU A 114 -3.35 -7.23 4.64
N HIS A 115 -2.92 -7.99 3.61
CA HIS A 115 -2.88 -9.46 3.64
C HIS A 115 -1.50 -10.07 3.39
N VAL A 116 -0.41 -9.33 3.52
CA VAL A 116 0.91 -9.94 3.62
C VAL A 116 1.26 -10.10 5.09
N PRO A 117 0.92 -11.24 5.74
CA PRO A 117 1.43 -11.51 7.07
C PRO A 117 2.97 -11.49 7.03
N PRO A 118 3.64 -11.02 8.09
CA PRO A 118 5.09 -11.14 8.19
C PRO A 118 5.46 -12.60 7.95
N LEU A 119 6.29 -12.86 6.92
CA LEU A 119 6.87 -14.18 6.71
C LEU A 119 7.44 -14.65 8.05
N PRO A 120 7.03 -15.84 8.56
CA PRO A 120 7.53 -16.31 9.84
C PRO A 120 9.06 -16.38 9.76
N PRO A 121 9.78 -15.97 10.83
CA PRO A 121 11.24 -16.06 10.83
C PRO A 121 11.64 -17.52 10.56
N PRO A 122 12.70 -17.77 9.76
CA PRO A 122 13.14 -19.12 9.47
C PRO A 122 13.45 -19.83 10.79
N GLN A 123 12.60 -20.78 11.15
CA GLN A 123 12.79 -21.62 12.32
C GLN A 123 13.94 -22.58 12.01
N HIS A 124 15.12 -22.30 12.57
CA HIS A 124 16.22 -23.26 12.61
C HIS A 124 15.80 -24.46 13.46
N HIS A 125 15.25 -25.49 12.82
CA HIS A 125 15.10 -26.81 13.44
C HIS A 125 16.47 -27.48 13.45
N PRO A 126 16.99 -27.93 14.61
CA PRO A 126 18.17 -28.77 14.63
C PRO A 126 17.80 -30.12 13.99
N HIS A 127 18.51 -30.49 12.91
CA HIS A 127 18.37 -31.79 12.28
C HIS A 127 18.73 -32.89 13.28
N HIS A 128 17.72 -33.57 13.84
CA HIS A 128 17.93 -34.85 14.51
C HIS A 128 18.06 -35.93 13.43
N ALA A 129 19.28 -36.35 13.16
CA ALA A 129 19.57 -37.48 12.29
C ALA A 129 19.06 -38.78 12.94
N HIS A 130 17.84 -39.20 12.60
CA HIS A 130 17.40 -40.58 12.81
C HIS A 130 17.77 -41.40 11.58
N HIS A 131 18.84 -42.18 11.73
CA HIS A 131 19.27 -43.21 10.79
C HIS A 131 18.26 -44.37 10.88
N VAL A 132 17.29 -44.44 9.96
CA VAL A 132 16.43 -45.62 9.80
C VAL A 132 16.97 -46.43 8.63
N LEU A 133 17.53 -47.60 8.93
CA LEU A 133 17.91 -48.62 7.97
C LEU A 133 16.66 -49.16 7.25
N HIS A 134 16.66 -49.11 5.92
CA HIS A 134 15.77 -49.93 5.08
C HIS A 134 16.63 -50.72 4.09
N PRO A 135 16.47 -52.05 3.97
CA PRO A 135 17.03 -52.78 2.85
C PRO A 135 16.02 -52.90 1.70
N ALA A 136 16.58 -52.78 0.49
CA ALA A 136 16.18 -53.32 -0.81
C ALA A 136 14.70 -53.71 -1.07
N ASN A 137 14.13 -53.13 -2.14
CA ASN A 137 13.65 -53.99 -3.23
C ASN A 137 13.57 -53.28 -4.58
N ALA A 138 13.85 -54.05 -5.62
CA ALA A 138 14.07 -53.64 -6.98
C ALA A 138 12.79 -53.71 -7.84
N HIS A 139 12.80 -52.91 -8.92
CA HIS A 139 12.06 -53.05 -10.18
C HIS A 139 10.56 -52.66 -10.19
N HIS A 140 10.20 -51.65 -10.99
CA HIS A 140 9.50 -51.86 -12.27
C HIS A 140 9.31 -50.55 -13.08
N ARG A 141 9.84 -50.63 -14.29
CA ARG A 141 9.61 -49.90 -15.56
C ARG A 141 8.18 -49.35 -15.78
N ASN A 142 8.05 -48.11 -16.28
CA ASN A 142 7.35 -47.70 -17.53
C ASN A 142 6.98 -46.19 -17.54
N LEU A 143 7.44 -45.47 -18.56
CA LEU A 143 6.90 -44.19 -19.08
C LEU A 143 5.75 -44.53 -20.08
N PRO A 144 4.82 -43.61 -20.48
CA PRO A 144 5.21 -42.44 -21.28
C PRO A 144 4.31 -41.17 -21.26
N ARG A 145 4.98 -40.02 -21.47
CA ARG A 145 4.66 -38.90 -22.39
C ARG A 145 3.26 -38.27 -22.39
N GLY A 146 3.23 -36.94 -22.17
CA GLY A 146 2.16 -36.08 -22.67
C GLY A 146 2.50 -34.58 -22.65
N HIS A 147 2.78 -34.05 -23.85
CA HIS A 147 2.52 -32.67 -24.33
C HIS A 147 3.26 -31.46 -23.73
N ALA A 148 4.37 -31.07 -24.37
CA ALA A 148 4.83 -29.69 -24.42
C ALA A 148 4.55 -29.13 -25.82
N HIS A 149 3.61 -28.18 -25.94
CA HIS A 149 3.52 -27.26 -27.07
C HIS A 149 4.63 -26.21 -26.86
N SER A 150 5.63 -26.07 -27.73
CA SER A 150 5.59 -25.30 -28.99
C SER A 150 5.03 -23.89 -28.77
N ASN A 151 5.63 -22.77 -29.14
CA ASN A 151 6.89 -22.37 -29.78
C ASN A 151 6.79 -20.81 -29.90
N HIS A 152 7.87 -20.13 -30.27
CA HIS A 152 7.91 -18.76 -30.87
C HIS A 152 8.12 -17.51 -29.98
N ARG A 153 9.40 -17.10 -29.93
CA ARG A 153 9.91 -15.73 -30.23
C ARG A 153 9.88 -15.52 -31.77
N PRO A 154 10.11 -14.34 -32.43
CA PRO A 154 10.55 -13.00 -31.96
C PRO A 154 9.81 -11.83 -32.69
N PRO A 155 10.47 -10.71 -33.09
CA PRO A 155 10.36 -9.35 -32.54
C PRO A 155 9.63 -8.37 -33.48
N MET A 156 9.33 -7.14 -33.04
CA MET A 156 9.13 -6.00 -33.96
C MET A 156 9.68 -4.73 -33.31
N ASP A 157 10.85 -4.32 -33.79
CA ASP A 157 11.20 -2.90 -33.86
C ASP A 157 10.30 -2.24 -34.91
N GLN A 158 9.73 -1.10 -34.56
CA GLN A 158 9.27 -0.11 -35.51
C GLN A 158 9.32 1.24 -34.81
N ASP A 159 10.34 2.01 -35.19
CA ASP A 159 10.36 3.46 -35.17
C ASP A 159 9.03 4.01 -35.70
N ASP A 160 8.55 5.11 -35.12
CA ASP A 160 7.93 6.23 -35.85
C ASP A 160 7.68 7.39 -34.86
N GLU A 161 8.60 8.34 -34.92
CA GLU A 161 8.37 9.79 -35.09
C GLU A 161 7.50 10.59 -34.08
N GLU A 162 8.19 11.60 -33.53
CA GLU A 162 7.77 13.01 -33.43
C GLU A 162 6.46 13.39 -32.72
N GLY A 163 6.56 14.20 -31.66
CA GLY A 163 5.36 14.76 -31.03
C GLY A 163 5.55 15.63 -29.79
N ILE A 164 6.32 16.72 -29.90
CA ILE A 164 6.01 18.05 -29.31
C ILE A 164 5.66 18.06 -27.79
N TRP A 165 6.64 18.41 -26.96
CA TRP A 165 6.36 19.02 -25.65
C TRP A 165 6.72 20.51 -25.71
N ALA A 166 5.71 21.34 -25.50
CA ALA A 166 5.79 22.76 -25.18
C ALA A 166 5.79 22.95 -23.65
#